data_AF-H8Z8X6-F1
#
_entry.id   AF-H8Z8X6-F1
#
_cell.length_a   1.000
_cell.length_b   1.000
_cell.length_c   1.000
_cell.angle_alpha   90.00
_cell.angle_beta   90.00
_cell.angle_gamma   90.00
#
_symmetry.space_group_name_H-M   'P 1'
#
loop_
_entity.id
_entity.type
_entity.pdbx_description
1 polymer ?
#
loop_
_entity_poly.entity_id
_entity_poly.type
_entity_poly.pdbx_seq_one_letter_code
_entity_poly.pdbx_strand_id
1 'polypeptide(L)'
;MGVLDSEMRSYNVSERKRELKEVLVAFAKHNILIEYCQGLSYYAAFLLHFFMPEDAFFILCHTIKKNRIERLFDKKLSLVSKVLSVHGRVLNLTLPEAIRKSIQVISNSSHDYSAGWYLTLFSRLSPGIYAAILDLFYTRGFPVLFHAASALVEVGHRRYITDSITEQDQRMQILFKLAEYPIPEDEFKSVMNRNMQMVSLATIEHMLYEANS
;
A
#
# COMPACT_ATOMS: atom_id res chain seq x y z
N MET A 1 -21.96 26.66 -6.06
CA MET A 1 -22.35 25.23 -5.98
C MET A 1 -22.47 24.74 -7.40
N GLY A 2 -21.41 24.12 -7.92
CA GLY A 2 -21.27 23.78 -9.34
C GLY A 2 -19.79 23.64 -9.68
N VAL A 3 -19.47 22.62 -10.48
CA VAL A 3 -18.12 22.18 -10.92
C VAL A 3 -17.42 21.18 -9.98
N LEU A 4 -18.07 20.04 -9.73
CA LEU A 4 -17.41 18.75 -9.44
C LEU A 4 -18.21 17.60 -10.08
N ASP A 5 -18.72 17.82 -11.30
CA ASP A 5 -19.49 16.80 -12.03
C ASP A 5 -19.04 16.67 -13.50
N SER A 6 -17.77 17.01 -13.77
CA SER A 6 -17.17 16.87 -15.09
C SER A 6 -15.98 15.92 -15.06
N GLU A 7 -16.11 14.87 -15.88
CA GLU A 7 -15.04 13.98 -16.40
C GLU A 7 -14.70 12.69 -15.65
N MET A 8 -15.70 11.95 -15.16
CA MET A 8 -15.49 10.50 -15.06
C MET A 8 -15.47 9.92 -16.48
N ARG A 9 -14.28 9.57 -17.00
CA ARG A 9 -14.10 9.04 -18.38
C ARG A 9 -15.12 7.94 -18.66
N SER A 10 -15.79 7.98 -19.81
CA SER A 10 -16.80 6.96 -20.17
C SER A 10 -16.20 5.56 -20.09
N TYR A 11 -16.86 4.66 -19.37
CA TYR A 11 -16.29 3.37 -19.01
C TYR A 11 -16.37 2.36 -20.18
N ASN A 12 -15.33 2.30 -21.00
CA ASN A 12 -15.14 1.26 -22.03
C ASN A 12 -14.03 0.28 -21.62
N VAL A 13 -14.41 -0.94 -21.26
CA VAL A 13 -13.48 -1.96 -20.73
C VAL A 13 -12.33 -2.28 -21.69
N SER A 14 -12.62 -2.38 -22.99
CA SER A 14 -11.63 -2.75 -24.01
C SER A 14 -10.60 -1.64 -24.20
N GLU A 15 -11.06 -0.40 -24.23
CA GLU A 15 -10.21 0.79 -24.30
C GLU A 15 -9.33 0.93 -23.07
N ARG A 16 -9.90 0.77 -21.87
CA ARG A 16 -9.15 0.89 -20.61
C ARG A 16 -8.06 -0.18 -20.47
N LYS A 17 -8.34 -1.40 -20.93
CA LYS A 17 -7.32 -2.46 -20.99
C LYS A 17 -6.19 -2.13 -21.96
N ARG A 18 -6.52 -1.51 -23.11
CA ARG A 18 -5.52 -1.04 -24.09
C ARG A 18 -4.62 0.03 -23.49
N GLU A 19 -5.20 1.07 -22.91
CA GLU A 19 -4.47 2.19 -22.29
C GLU A 19 -3.56 1.73 -21.15
N LEU A 20 -4.06 0.84 -20.29
CA LEU A 20 -3.26 0.25 -19.22
C LEU A 20 -2.03 -0.47 -19.77
N LYS A 21 -2.21 -1.27 -20.83
CA LYS A 21 -1.10 -1.96 -21.49
C LYS A 21 -0.11 -0.97 -22.09
N GLU A 22 -0.58 0.07 -22.76
CA GLU A 22 0.26 1.11 -23.38
C GLU A 22 1.11 1.84 -22.34
N VAL A 23 0.50 2.30 -21.24
CA VAL A 23 1.21 2.97 -20.13
C VAL A 23 2.26 2.05 -19.52
N LEU A 24 1.91 0.79 -19.23
CA LEU A 24 2.84 -0.16 -18.60
C LEU A 24 4.00 -0.55 -19.52
N VAL A 25 3.75 -0.70 -20.82
CA VAL A 25 4.80 -0.97 -21.82
C VAL A 25 5.72 0.24 -21.98
N ALA A 26 5.16 1.45 -22.04
CA ALA A 26 5.95 2.68 -22.07
C ALA A 26 6.82 2.82 -20.82
N PHE A 27 6.25 2.53 -19.64
CA PHE A 27 6.96 2.53 -18.36
C PHE A 27 8.12 1.53 -18.33
N ALA A 28 7.87 0.29 -18.75
CA ALA A 28 8.90 -0.76 -18.81
C ALA A 28 10.06 -0.39 -19.76
N LYS A 29 9.76 0.24 -20.90
CA LYS A 29 10.79 0.74 -21.84
C LYS A 29 11.57 1.92 -21.27
N HIS A 30 10.91 2.80 -20.50
CA HIS A 30 11.55 3.95 -19.88
C HIS A 30 12.45 3.56 -18.69
N ASN A 31 12.00 2.59 -17.88
CA ASN A 31 12.71 2.13 -16.68
C ASN A 31 13.15 0.66 -16.81
N ILE A 32 14.30 0.48 -17.46
CA ILE A 32 14.93 -0.83 -17.70
C ILE A 32 15.29 -1.60 -16.41
N LEU A 33 15.30 -0.95 -15.24
CA LEU A 33 15.61 -1.66 -13.99
C LEU A 33 14.40 -2.47 -13.50
N ILE A 34 13.18 -2.02 -13.80
CA ILE A 34 11.94 -2.69 -13.40
C ILE A 34 11.53 -3.72 -14.46
N GLU A 35 11.65 -3.39 -15.75
CA GLU A 35 11.29 -4.20 -16.93
C GLU A 35 9.83 -4.72 -17.01
N TYR A 36 9.11 -4.81 -15.88
CA TYR A 36 7.65 -4.81 -15.65
C TYR A 36 7.39 -5.50 -14.29
N CYS A 37 6.67 -4.85 -13.36
CA CYS A 37 6.24 -5.47 -12.10
C CYS A 37 4.72 -5.56 -12.03
N GLN A 38 4.18 -6.78 -11.85
CA GLN A 38 2.73 -7.04 -11.85
C GLN A 38 1.96 -6.18 -10.83
N GLY A 39 2.58 -5.80 -9.71
CA GLY A 39 1.95 -4.96 -8.69
C GLY A 39 1.62 -3.53 -9.15
N LEU A 40 2.43 -2.93 -10.04
CA LEU A 40 2.22 -1.56 -10.53
C LEU A 40 1.01 -1.42 -11.45
N SER A 41 0.51 -2.52 -12.00
CA SER A 41 -0.68 -2.51 -12.85
C SER A 41 -1.92 -1.95 -12.13
N TYR A 42 -2.06 -2.22 -10.83
CA TYR A 42 -3.18 -1.69 -10.05
C TYR A 42 -3.07 -0.18 -9.85
N TYR A 43 -1.87 0.33 -9.56
CA TYR A 43 -1.64 1.75 -9.41
C TYR A 43 -1.80 2.50 -10.75
N ALA A 44 -1.25 1.96 -11.84
CA ALA A 44 -1.44 2.52 -13.18
C ALA A 44 -2.91 2.53 -13.59
N ALA A 45 -3.64 1.44 -13.31
CA ALA A 45 -5.08 1.38 -13.53
C ALA A 45 -5.81 2.47 -12.72
N PHE A 46 -5.46 2.67 -11.46
CA PHE A 46 -5.99 3.76 -10.64
C PHE A 46 -5.76 5.12 -11.29
N LEU A 47 -4.53 5.45 -11.71
CA LEU A 47 -4.22 6.72 -12.35
C LEU A 47 -5.08 6.96 -13.60
N LEU A 48 -5.28 5.93 -14.42
CA LEU A 48 -6.12 6.02 -15.63
C LEU A 48 -7.61 6.30 -15.35
N HIS A 49 -8.08 6.17 -14.10
CA HIS A 49 -9.43 6.64 -13.72
C HIS A 49 -9.55 8.15 -13.73
N PHE A 50 -8.47 8.87 -13.44
CA PHE A 50 -8.48 10.33 -13.27
C PHE A 50 -7.70 11.06 -14.36
N PHE A 51 -6.74 10.39 -15.00
CA PHE A 51 -5.80 11.00 -15.92
C PHE A 51 -5.84 10.34 -17.30
N MET A 52 -5.44 11.10 -18.32
CA MET A 52 -5.17 10.56 -19.65
C MET A 52 -3.91 9.67 -19.63
N PRO A 53 -3.73 8.76 -20.60
CA PRO A 53 -2.61 7.81 -20.59
C PRO A 53 -1.23 8.46 -20.45
N GLU A 54 -1.00 9.60 -21.10
CA GLU A 54 0.26 10.34 -21.06
C GLU A 54 0.55 10.86 -19.65
N ASP A 55 -0.43 11.51 -19.03
CA ASP A 55 -0.32 12.04 -17.66
C ASP A 55 -0.16 10.91 -16.64
N ALA A 56 -0.93 9.82 -16.78
CA ALA A 56 -0.81 8.64 -15.94
C ALA A 56 0.61 8.03 -16.03
N PHE A 57 1.20 7.98 -17.22
CA PHE A 57 2.58 7.55 -17.40
C PHE A 57 3.57 8.47 -16.67
N PHE A 58 3.45 9.80 -16.82
CA PHE A 58 4.36 10.73 -16.15
C PHE A 58 4.22 10.68 -14.63
N ILE A 59 3.00 10.62 -14.11
CA ILE A 59 2.73 10.50 -12.68
C ILE A 59 3.30 9.18 -12.14
N LEU A 60 3.15 8.08 -12.87
CA LEU A 60 3.73 6.79 -12.49
C LEU A 60 5.26 6.89 -12.41
N CYS A 61 5.93 7.36 -13.46
CA CYS A 61 7.38 7.57 -13.49
C CYS A 61 7.86 8.46 -12.34
N HIS A 62 7.19 9.60 -12.14
CA HIS A 62 7.52 10.55 -11.09
C HIS A 62 7.34 9.94 -9.70
N THR A 63 6.24 9.22 -9.46
CA THR A 63 5.94 8.57 -8.17
C THR A 63 7.06 7.62 -7.77
N ILE A 64 7.48 6.76 -8.69
CA ILE A 64 8.51 5.75 -8.43
C ILE A 64 9.85 6.41 -8.13
N LYS A 65 10.26 7.37 -8.97
CA LYS A 65 11.54 8.07 -8.85
C LYS A 65 11.63 8.96 -7.62
N LYS A 66 10.60 9.78 -7.37
CA LYS A 66 10.57 10.71 -6.21
C LYS A 66 10.70 9.96 -4.89
N ASN A 67 10.08 8.79 -4.80
CA ASN A 67 10.09 7.98 -3.58
C ASN A 67 11.27 7.00 -3.47
N ARG A 68 12.13 6.90 -4.50
CA ARG A 68 13.28 5.97 -4.54
C ARG A 68 12.88 4.50 -4.34
N ILE A 69 11.74 4.11 -4.92
CA ILE A 69 11.13 2.78 -4.77
C ILE A 69 11.29 1.91 -6.02
N GLU A 70 12.20 2.24 -6.94
CA GLU A 70 12.48 1.44 -8.14
C GLU A 70 12.79 -0.01 -7.78
N ARG A 71 13.64 -0.20 -6.75
CA ARG A 71 14.07 -1.52 -6.25
C ARG A 71 12.95 -2.30 -5.53
N LEU A 72 11.80 -1.68 -5.26
CA LEU A 72 10.61 -2.39 -4.79
C LEU A 72 9.99 -3.23 -5.90
N PHE A 73 10.22 -2.83 -7.15
CA PHE A 73 9.59 -3.40 -8.34
C PHE A 73 10.61 -4.05 -9.29
N ASP A 74 11.90 -4.08 -8.94
CA ASP A 74 12.93 -4.74 -9.74
C ASP A 74 12.70 -6.26 -9.81
N LYS A 75 13.32 -6.94 -10.78
CA LYS A 75 13.15 -8.40 -10.98
C LYS A 75 13.49 -9.24 -9.74
N LYS A 76 14.38 -8.72 -8.88
CA LYS A 76 14.84 -9.41 -7.67
C LYS A 76 14.01 -9.05 -6.44
N LEU A 77 13.06 -8.12 -6.57
CA LEU A 77 12.32 -7.52 -5.47
C LEU A 77 13.26 -7.05 -4.34
N SER A 78 14.38 -6.44 -4.72
CA SER A 78 15.53 -6.19 -3.84
C SER A 78 15.17 -5.38 -2.60
N LEU A 79 14.18 -4.49 -2.69
CA LEU A 79 13.74 -3.63 -1.58
C LEU A 79 12.60 -4.25 -0.76
N VAL A 80 11.95 -5.31 -1.23
CA VAL A 80 10.76 -5.90 -0.57
C VAL A 80 11.10 -6.40 0.83
N SER A 81 12.11 -7.27 0.97
CA SER A 81 12.49 -7.82 2.28
C SER A 81 12.78 -6.72 3.32
N LYS A 82 13.42 -5.64 2.87
CA LYS A 82 13.73 -4.48 3.71
C LYS A 82 12.47 -3.71 4.12
N VAL A 83 11.57 -3.43 3.19
CA VAL A 83 10.29 -2.78 3.48
C VAL A 83 9.50 -3.61 4.48
N LEU A 84 9.48 -4.94 4.35
CA LEU A 84 8.74 -5.81 5.26
C LEU A 84 9.40 -5.90 6.64
N SER A 85 10.74 -5.82 6.71
CA SER A 85 11.46 -5.71 7.99
C SER A 85 11.13 -4.40 8.72
N VAL A 86 11.15 -3.26 8.01
CA VAL A 86 10.75 -1.96 8.58
C VAL A 86 9.27 -1.97 8.98
N HIS A 87 8.41 -2.62 8.19
CA HIS A 87 7.01 -2.81 8.55
C HIS A 87 6.85 -3.51 9.90
N GLY A 88 7.55 -4.62 10.13
CA GLY A 88 7.56 -5.30 11.44
C GLY A 88 8.03 -4.40 12.58
N ARG A 89 9.07 -3.58 12.36
CA ARG A 89 9.53 -2.58 13.35
C ARG A 89 8.45 -1.54 13.67
N VAL A 90 7.77 -1.02 12.64
CA VAL A 90 6.68 -0.06 12.83
C VAL A 90 5.53 -0.69 13.61
N LEU A 91 5.10 -1.91 13.25
CA LEU A 91 4.05 -2.63 13.99
C LEU A 91 4.39 -2.79 15.47
N ASN A 92 5.65 -3.08 15.81
CA ASN A 92 6.09 -3.19 17.20
C ASN A 92 5.97 -1.87 17.99
N LEU A 93 6.08 -0.73 17.30
CA LEU A 93 6.03 0.60 17.90
C LEU A 93 4.61 1.16 17.96
N THR A 94 3.73 0.79 17.04
CA THR A 94 2.42 1.44 16.86
C THR A 94 1.23 0.60 17.31
N LEU A 95 1.32 -0.74 17.23
CA LEU A 95 0.22 -1.62 17.60
C LEU A 95 0.05 -1.72 19.13
N PRO A 96 -1.20 -1.80 19.62
CA PRO A 96 -1.49 -2.23 20.98
C PRO A 96 -0.86 -3.59 21.29
N GLU A 97 -0.35 -3.75 22.52
CA GLU A 97 0.39 -4.95 22.92
C GLU A 97 -0.40 -6.25 22.72
N ALA A 98 -1.70 -6.24 23.03
CA ALA A 98 -2.57 -7.41 22.86
C ALA A 98 -2.68 -7.85 21.39
N ILE A 99 -2.82 -6.89 20.46
CA ILE A 99 -2.91 -7.15 19.02
C ILE A 99 -1.56 -7.66 18.51
N ARG A 100 -0.45 -7.04 18.93
CA ARG A 100 0.90 -7.48 18.58
C ARG A 100 1.15 -8.92 19.00
N LYS A 101 0.81 -9.29 20.25
CA LYS A 101 0.93 -10.66 20.76
C LYS A 101 0.04 -11.63 19.96
N SER A 102 -1.18 -11.25 19.64
CA SER A 102 -2.10 -12.07 18.84
C SER A 102 -1.53 -12.34 17.44
N ILE A 103 -1.01 -11.33 16.75
CA ILE A 103 -0.42 -11.48 15.42
C ILE A 103 0.83 -12.37 15.46
N GLN A 104 1.67 -12.27 16.50
CA GLN A 104 2.84 -13.12 16.67
C GLN A 104 2.50 -14.61 16.84
N VAL A 105 1.30 -14.93 17.34
CA VAL A 105 0.79 -16.31 17.40
C VAL A 105 0.27 -16.76 16.04
N ILE A 106 -0.34 -15.85 15.26
CA ILE A 106 -0.94 -16.17 13.97
C ILE A 106 0.12 -16.33 12.89
N SER A 107 1.09 -15.41 12.82
CA SER A 107 2.14 -15.40 11.80
C SER A 107 3.50 -15.13 12.42
N ASN A 108 4.48 -15.92 11.97
CA ASN A 108 5.88 -15.80 12.38
C ASN A 108 6.57 -14.60 11.73
N SER A 109 6.02 -14.05 10.64
CA SER A 109 6.62 -12.93 9.92
C SER A 109 5.57 -12.03 9.29
N SER A 110 5.69 -10.72 9.57
CA SER A 110 4.88 -9.70 8.87
C SER A 110 5.03 -9.72 7.34
N HIS A 111 6.07 -10.41 6.83
CA HIS A 111 6.30 -10.58 5.40
C HIS A 111 5.19 -11.37 4.72
N ASP A 112 4.56 -12.30 5.45
CA ASP A 112 3.65 -13.29 4.90
C ASP A 112 2.41 -12.65 4.28
N TYR A 113 1.86 -11.61 4.92
CA TYR A 113 0.58 -11.00 4.54
C TYR A 113 0.68 -9.60 3.91
N SER A 114 1.81 -8.89 4.09
CA SER A 114 1.88 -7.44 3.78
C SER A 114 2.58 -7.09 2.47
N ALA A 115 3.34 -8.01 1.86
CA ALA A 115 4.06 -7.76 0.59
C ALA A 115 3.15 -7.25 -0.53
N GLY A 116 1.98 -7.88 -0.67
CA GLY A 116 0.98 -7.50 -1.67
C GLY A 116 0.33 -6.14 -1.42
N TRP A 117 0.53 -5.49 -0.28
CA TRP A 117 0.04 -4.13 -0.03
C TRP A 117 1.03 -3.11 -0.59
N TYR A 118 2.33 -3.27 -0.30
CA TYR A 118 3.38 -2.39 -0.79
C TYR A 118 3.58 -2.50 -2.30
N LEU A 119 3.53 -3.73 -2.85
CA LEU A 119 3.68 -3.95 -4.29
C LEU A 119 2.53 -3.37 -5.12
N THR A 120 1.37 -3.11 -4.50
CA THR A 120 0.27 -2.41 -5.17
C THR A 120 0.11 -0.98 -4.68
N LEU A 121 1.08 -0.44 -3.91
CA LEU A 121 0.97 0.86 -3.26
C LEU A 121 -0.39 1.08 -2.57
N PHE A 122 -0.94 0.03 -1.93
CA PHE A 122 -2.24 0.02 -1.26
C PHE A 122 -3.47 0.27 -2.16
N SER A 123 -3.32 0.31 -3.48
CA SER A 123 -4.39 0.61 -4.43
C SER A 123 -5.49 -0.45 -4.54
N ARG A 124 -5.40 -1.52 -3.74
CA ARG A 124 -6.43 -2.57 -3.61
C ARG A 124 -7.40 -2.32 -2.44
N LEU A 125 -7.12 -1.33 -1.58
CA LEU A 125 -8.03 -0.93 -0.51
C LEU A 125 -9.27 -0.21 -1.06
N SER A 126 -10.28 -0.05 -0.21
CA SER A 126 -11.49 0.68 -0.57
C SER A 126 -11.16 2.11 -1.04
N PRO A 127 -11.90 2.68 -2.00
CA PRO A 127 -11.57 3.98 -2.59
C PRO A 127 -11.38 5.12 -1.58
N GLY A 128 -12.22 5.21 -0.54
CA GLY A 128 -12.12 6.28 0.45
C GLY A 128 -10.92 6.15 1.39
N ILE A 129 -10.53 4.92 1.76
CA ILE A 129 -9.27 4.68 2.48
C ILE A 129 -8.08 5.00 1.58
N TYR A 130 -8.11 4.50 0.34
CA TYR A 130 -7.00 4.67 -0.58
C TYR A 130 -6.76 6.14 -0.94
N ALA A 131 -7.82 6.93 -1.13
CA ALA A 131 -7.72 8.37 -1.35
C ALA A 131 -7.02 9.07 -0.17
N ALA A 132 -7.40 8.76 1.07
CA ALA A 132 -6.76 9.33 2.25
C ALA A 132 -5.27 8.97 2.38
N ILE A 133 -4.91 7.74 2.00
CA ILE A 133 -3.50 7.31 1.94
C ILE A 133 -2.76 8.08 0.85
N LEU A 134 -3.36 8.24 -0.33
CA LEU A 134 -2.74 8.92 -1.48
C LEU A 134 -2.44 10.38 -1.21
N ASP A 135 -3.37 11.12 -0.59
CA ASP A 135 -3.16 12.53 -0.24
C ASP A 135 -1.91 12.72 0.62
N LEU A 136 -1.74 11.85 1.62
CA LEU A 136 -0.58 11.84 2.49
C LEU A 136 0.68 11.33 1.77
N PHE A 137 0.55 10.31 0.93
CA PHE A 137 1.67 9.73 0.18
C PHE A 137 2.27 10.74 -0.81
N TYR A 138 1.47 11.50 -1.54
CA TYR A 138 1.97 12.50 -2.48
C TYR A 138 2.63 13.70 -1.80
N THR A 139 2.14 14.07 -0.62
CA THR A 139 2.63 15.23 0.16
C THR A 139 3.81 14.89 1.06
N ARG A 140 3.85 13.68 1.63
CA ARG A 140 4.82 13.27 2.66
C ARG A 140 5.68 12.05 2.29
N GLY A 141 5.42 11.41 1.15
CA GLY A 141 6.23 10.34 0.60
C GLY A 141 5.91 8.93 1.11
N PHE A 142 6.70 7.97 0.64
CA PHE A 142 6.59 6.53 0.90
C PHE A 142 6.48 6.10 2.38
N PRO A 143 7.14 6.75 3.36
CA PRO A 143 7.04 6.36 4.76
C PRO A 143 5.61 6.32 5.33
N VAL A 144 4.69 7.11 4.75
CA VAL A 144 3.26 7.11 5.13
C VAL A 144 2.61 5.72 4.98
N LEU A 145 3.05 4.93 4.00
CA LEU A 145 2.46 3.62 3.74
C LEU A 145 2.66 2.63 4.91
N PHE A 146 3.66 2.85 5.76
CA PHE A 146 3.88 2.04 6.95
C PHE A 146 2.85 2.32 8.04
N HIS A 147 2.44 3.58 8.21
CA HIS A 147 1.34 3.94 9.11
C HIS A 147 0.00 3.39 8.59
N ALA A 148 -0.22 3.46 7.27
CA ALA A 148 -1.39 2.86 6.63
C ALA A 148 -1.43 1.34 6.85
N ALA A 149 -0.31 0.65 6.67
CA ALA A 149 -0.19 -0.79 6.92
C ALA A 149 -0.51 -1.14 8.38
N SER A 150 0.04 -0.38 9.33
CA SER A 150 -0.25 -0.59 10.75
C SER A 150 -1.72 -0.33 11.10
N ALA A 151 -2.34 0.68 10.50
CA ALA A 151 -3.76 0.98 10.72
C ALA A 151 -4.65 -0.13 10.14
N LEU A 152 -4.32 -0.64 8.95
CA LEU A 152 -5.02 -1.77 8.33
C LEU A 152 -4.97 -3.01 9.22
N VAL A 153 -3.79 -3.34 9.75
CA VAL A 153 -3.59 -4.47 10.66
C VAL A 153 -4.41 -4.31 11.94
N GLU A 154 -4.34 -3.14 12.58
CA GLU A 154 -5.03 -2.91 13.84
C GLU A 154 -6.54 -2.93 13.72
N VAL A 155 -7.10 -2.19 12.76
CA VAL A 155 -8.55 -2.11 12.56
C VAL A 155 -9.06 -3.46 12.04
N GLY A 156 -8.35 -4.08 11.10
CA GLY A 156 -8.69 -5.40 10.58
C GLY A 156 -8.67 -6.49 11.65
N HIS A 157 -7.65 -6.50 12.52
CA HIS A 157 -7.56 -7.42 13.64
C HIS A 157 -8.74 -7.27 14.59
N ARG A 158 -9.02 -6.05 15.07
CA ARG A 158 -10.14 -5.78 15.98
C ARG A 158 -11.49 -6.24 15.42
N ARG A 159 -11.66 -6.14 14.10
CA ARG A 159 -12.95 -6.40 13.45
C ARG A 159 -13.15 -7.85 13.06
N TYR A 160 -12.10 -8.54 12.63
CA TYR A 160 -12.20 -9.84 11.99
C TYR A 160 -11.42 -10.95 12.68
N ILE A 161 -10.46 -10.62 13.55
CA ILE A 161 -9.65 -11.60 14.28
C ILE A 161 -10.05 -11.54 15.76
N THR A 162 -11.25 -12.04 16.04
CA THR A 162 -11.85 -12.04 17.38
C THR A 162 -11.55 -13.33 18.14
N ASP A 163 -11.69 -13.30 19.45
CA ASP A 163 -11.45 -14.46 20.32
C ASP A 163 -12.37 -15.66 20.01
N SER A 164 -13.52 -15.43 19.36
CA SER A 164 -14.44 -16.47 18.90
C SER A 164 -13.88 -17.37 17.79
N ILE A 165 -12.88 -16.92 17.05
CA ILE A 165 -12.22 -17.73 16.02
C ILE A 165 -11.10 -18.50 16.70
N THR A 166 -11.24 -19.80 16.94
CA THR A 166 -10.19 -20.59 17.63
C THR A 166 -9.17 -21.18 16.67
N GLU A 167 -9.59 -21.44 15.42
CA GLU A 167 -8.77 -22.06 14.38
C GLU A 167 -7.70 -21.09 13.86
N GLN A 168 -6.42 -21.47 14.00
CA GLN A 168 -5.29 -20.63 13.58
C GLN A 168 -5.24 -20.42 12.06
N ASP A 169 -5.55 -21.45 11.28
CA ASP A 169 -5.57 -21.36 9.81
C ASP A 169 -6.60 -20.33 9.33
N GLN A 170 -7.75 -20.25 10.00
CA GLN A 170 -8.77 -19.26 9.68
C GLN A 170 -8.31 -17.84 10.01
N ARG A 171 -7.68 -17.63 11.19
CA ARG A 171 -7.09 -16.34 11.56
C ARG A 171 -6.01 -15.90 10.58
N MET A 172 -5.18 -16.83 10.13
CA MET A 172 -4.16 -16.59 9.13
C MET A 172 -4.78 -16.18 7.79
N GLN A 173 -5.78 -16.90 7.30
CA GLN A 173 -6.47 -16.55 6.06
C GLN A 173 -7.11 -15.16 6.10
N ILE A 174 -7.69 -14.78 7.24
CA ILE A 174 -8.23 -13.43 7.46
C ILE A 174 -7.10 -12.39 7.41
N LEU A 175 -6.00 -12.63 8.12
CA LEU A 175 -4.84 -11.74 8.17
C LEU A 175 -4.26 -11.49 6.75
N PHE A 176 -4.13 -12.54 5.94
CA PHE A 176 -3.65 -12.46 4.55
C PHE A 176 -4.59 -11.65 3.64
N LYS A 177 -5.89 -11.68 3.90
CA LYS A 177 -6.92 -11.02 3.09
C LYS A 177 -7.39 -9.69 3.67
N LEU A 178 -6.76 -9.13 4.71
CA LEU A 178 -7.24 -7.91 5.37
C LEU A 178 -7.55 -6.75 4.41
N ALA A 179 -6.74 -6.56 3.37
CA ALA A 179 -6.95 -5.52 2.37
C ALA A 179 -8.23 -5.69 1.53
N GLU A 180 -8.84 -6.87 1.53
CA GLU A 180 -10.07 -7.21 0.81
C GLU A 180 -11.31 -7.08 1.70
N TYR A 181 -11.14 -6.96 3.03
CA TYR A 181 -12.25 -6.79 3.97
C TYR A 181 -12.71 -5.33 4.05
N PRO A 182 -13.99 -5.08 4.37
CA PRO A 182 -14.53 -3.73 4.50
C PRO A 182 -14.07 -3.05 5.79
N ILE A 183 -13.01 -2.24 5.69
CA ILE A 183 -12.47 -1.48 6.81
C ILE A 183 -13.23 -0.14 7.00
N PRO A 184 -13.70 0.20 8.21
CA PRO A 184 -14.33 1.50 8.48
C PRO A 184 -13.32 2.65 8.31
N GLU A 185 -13.66 3.63 7.47
CA GLU A 185 -12.76 4.73 7.12
C GLU A 185 -12.36 5.61 8.31
N ASP A 186 -13.33 5.95 9.17
CA ASP A 186 -13.08 6.84 10.30
C ASP A 186 -12.16 6.20 11.34
N GLU A 187 -12.36 4.91 11.62
CA GLU A 187 -11.47 4.14 12.49
C GLU A 187 -10.07 4.02 11.89
N PHE A 188 -9.97 3.74 10.59
CA PHE A 188 -8.69 3.66 9.88
C PHE A 188 -7.94 4.99 9.96
N LYS A 189 -8.59 6.11 9.62
CA LYS A 189 -8.00 7.46 9.65
C LYS A 189 -7.59 7.84 11.07
N SER A 190 -8.41 7.54 12.08
CA SER A 190 -8.11 7.78 13.49
C SER A 190 -6.85 7.02 13.94
N VAL A 191 -6.78 5.72 13.67
CA VAL A 191 -5.61 4.90 14.00
C VAL A 191 -4.37 5.34 13.24
N MET A 192 -4.50 5.65 11.95
CA MET A 192 -3.40 6.14 11.13
C MET A 192 -2.82 7.45 11.69
N ASN A 193 -3.68 8.41 12.05
CA ASN A 193 -3.26 9.68 12.67
C ASN A 193 -2.55 9.46 14.01
N ARG A 194 -3.07 8.57 14.86
CA ARG A 194 -2.39 8.18 16.12
C ARG A 194 -1.01 7.60 15.84
N ASN A 195 -0.90 6.67 14.88
CA ASN A 195 0.36 6.02 14.55
C ASN A 195 1.42 7.02 14.05
N MET A 196 1.01 8.04 13.29
CA MET A 196 1.88 9.13 12.83
C MET A 196 2.43 10.01 13.98
N GLN A 197 1.71 10.09 15.11
CA GLN A 197 2.19 10.78 16.32
C GLN A 197 3.17 9.91 17.13
N MET A 198 3.03 8.58 17.06
CA MET A 198 3.88 7.65 17.80
C MET A 198 5.25 7.44 17.14
N VAL A 199 5.28 7.34 15.81
CA VAL A 199 6.52 7.14 15.05
C VAL A 199 6.56 8.15 13.91
N SER A 200 7.57 9.02 13.91
CA SER A 200 7.70 10.05 12.88
C SER A 200 8.06 9.46 11.50
N LEU A 201 7.70 10.17 10.43
CA LEU A 201 8.10 9.79 9.07
C LEU A 201 9.62 9.77 8.89
N ALA A 202 10.33 10.75 9.47
CA ALA A 202 11.79 10.80 9.46
C ALA A 202 12.43 9.58 10.13
N THR A 203 11.82 9.08 11.22
CA THR A 203 12.25 7.85 11.88
C THR A 203 12.09 6.65 10.93
N ILE A 204 10.97 6.54 10.23
CA ILE A 204 10.74 5.45 9.25
C ILE A 204 11.70 5.56 8.06
N GLU A 205 11.95 6.77 7.56
CA GLU A 205 12.98 6.99 6.52
C GLU A 205 14.35 6.54 6.99
N HIS A 206 14.73 6.88 8.23
CA HIS A 206 15.99 6.43 8.81
C HIS A 206 16.09 4.90 8.86
N MET A 207 15.02 4.21 9.29
CA MET A 207 14.96 2.75 9.27
C MET A 207 15.11 2.18 7.85
N LEU A 208 14.54 2.87 6.85
CA LEU A 208 14.71 2.57 5.43
C LEU A 208 16.08 2.96 4.87
N TYR A 209 16.92 3.71 5.56
CA TYR A 209 18.31 3.92 5.16
C TYR A 209 19.23 2.92 5.85
N GLU A 210 19.11 2.73 7.17
CA GLU A 210 19.98 1.84 7.97
C GLU A 210 20.05 0.43 7.41
N ALA A 211 18.92 -0.15 7.03
CA ALA A 211 18.88 -1.51 6.48
C ALA A 211 19.46 -1.64 5.04
N ASN A 212 20.16 -0.61 4.51
CA ASN A 212 20.97 -0.70 3.27
C ASN A 212 22.44 -1.05 3.57
N SER A 213 22.83 -1.07 4.86
CA SER A 213 24.16 -1.40 5.36
C SER A 213 24.19 -2.87 5.76
#